data_AF-A0AAV5CUB6-F1
#
_entry.id   AF-A0AAV5CUB6-F1
#
_cell.length_a   1.000
_cell.length_b   1.000
_cell.length_c   1.000
_cell.angle_alpha   90.00
_cell.angle_beta   90.00
_cell.angle_gamma   90.00
#
_symmetry.space_group_name_H-M   'P 1'
#
loop_
_entity.id
_entity.type
_entity.pdbx_description
1 polymer ?
#
loop_
_entity_poly.entity_id
_entity_poly.type
_entity_poly.pdbx_seq_one_letter_code
_entity_poly.pdbx_strand_id
1 'polypeptide(L)'
;MDTNSTSAGSGSHGQGRSGNSLRCVTEVITATHHFEVPDFSLLDGIGIGKSVSSSTFRVGGCDWNFRLYPDGFMPTEGEAAVVFLYFCIFVKEQRL
;
A
#
# COMPACT_ATOMS: atom_id res chain seq x y z
N MET A 1 36.04 -53.12 41.16
CA MET A 1 37.25 -52.58 40.50
C MET A 1 37.10 -52.83 39.02
N ASP A 2 37.40 -51.79 38.26
CA ASP A 2 36.85 -51.49 36.94
C ASP A 2 37.69 -52.10 35.82
N THR A 3 37.11 -52.29 34.63
CA THR A 3 37.60 -51.59 33.40
C THR A 3 36.75 -51.92 32.17
N ASN A 4 36.57 -50.86 31.37
CA ASN A 4 35.83 -50.64 30.14
C ASN A 4 36.56 -51.17 28.89
N SER A 5 35.85 -51.42 27.77
CA SER A 5 36.22 -50.91 26.43
C SER A 5 35.14 -51.15 25.35
N THR A 6 35.02 -50.18 24.44
CA THR A 6 33.92 -49.85 23.50
C THR A 6 34.28 -50.11 22.03
N SER A 7 33.26 -50.28 21.16
CA SER A 7 33.07 -49.70 19.79
C SER A 7 32.29 -50.68 18.87
N ALA A 8 31.46 -50.30 17.88
CA ALA A 8 31.27 -49.07 17.11
C ALA A 8 29.87 -49.02 16.42
N GLY A 9 29.45 -47.80 16.02
CA GLY A 9 28.59 -47.51 14.84
C GLY A 9 27.07 -47.55 15.06
N SER A 10 26.40 -46.43 15.38
CA SER A 10 25.96 -45.31 14.52
C SER A 10 24.96 -45.68 13.41
N GLY A 11 23.78 -45.07 13.47
CA GLY A 11 22.75 -45.16 12.44
C GLY A 11 21.47 -44.43 12.81
N SER A 12 21.56 -43.13 13.10
CA SER A 12 20.38 -42.27 13.25
C SER A 12 19.65 -42.16 11.91
N HIS A 13 18.45 -42.72 11.81
CA HIS A 13 17.49 -42.33 10.76
C HIS A 13 16.42 -41.44 11.40
N GLY A 14 16.83 -40.24 11.78
CA GLY A 14 15.90 -39.13 11.96
C GLY A 14 15.45 -38.69 10.57
N GLN A 15 14.32 -39.22 10.09
CA GLN A 15 13.67 -38.68 8.90
C GLN A 15 13.16 -37.28 9.22
N GLY A 16 13.98 -36.28 8.90
CA GLY A 16 13.57 -34.88 8.83
C GLY A 16 12.52 -34.76 7.74
N ARG A 17 11.26 -34.53 8.14
CA ARG A 17 10.17 -34.19 7.24
C ARG A 17 10.54 -32.91 6.51
N SER A 18 10.84 -33.01 5.21
CA SER A 18 11.01 -31.86 4.32
C SER A 18 9.68 -31.13 4.21
N GLY A 19 9.45 -30.15 5.08
CA GLY A 19 8.35 -29.21 4.95
C GLY A 19 8.57 -28.34 3.72
N ASN A 20 7.59 -28.32 2.82
CA ASN A 20 7.50 -27.35 1.75
C ASN A 20 7.35 -25.93 2.35
N SER A 21 8.39 -25.12 2.25
CA SER A 21 8.33 -23.71 2.62
C SER A 21 7.85 -22.89 1.42
N LEU A 22 6.72 -22.22 1.56
CA LEU A 22 6.24 -21.22 0.60
C LEU A 22 6.64 -19.84 1.11
N ARG A 23 7.43 -19.12 0.32
CA ARG A 23 7.85 -17.75 0.63
C ARG A 23 7.18 -16.80 -0.36
N CYS A 24 6.27 -15.95 0.14
CA CYS A 24 5.76 -14.83 -0.62
C CYS A 24 6.74 -13.65 -0.45
N VAL A 25 7.23 -13.09 -1.55
CA VAL A 25 8.05 -11.87 -1.56
C VAL A 25 7.21 -10.80 -2.26
N THR A 26 6.76 -9.80 -1.51
CA THR A 26 6.06 -8.65 -2.07
C THR A 26 7.08 -7.56 -2.36
N GLU A 27 7.17 -7.11 -3.61
CA GLU A 27 7.93 -5.91 -3.94
C GLU A 27 7.26 -4.68 -3.32
N VAL A 28 8.05 -3.86 -2.63
CA VAL A 28 7.57 -2.62 -2.03
C VAL A 28 8.08 -1.46 -2.85
N ILE A 29 7.16 -0.64 -3.34
CA ILE A 29 7.47 0.60 -4.06
C ILE A 29 7.04 1.77 -3.17
N THR A 30 7.99 2.63 -2.83
CA THR A 30 7.75 3.85 -2.06
C THR A 30 7.90 5.07 -2.97
N ALA A 31 6.95 5.99 -2.90
CA ALA A 31 7.03 7.27 -3.59
C ALA A 31 6.45 8.37 -2.70
N THR A 32 6.99 9.59 -2.84
CA THR A 32 6.52 10.78 -2.13
C THR A 32 6.02 11.77 -3.16
N HIS A 33 4.79 12.26 -2.97
CA HIS A 33 4.21 13.31 -3.79
C HIS A 33 3.86 14.49 -2.90
N HIS A 34 4.38 15.67 -3.23
CA HIS A 34 4.07 16.90 -2.53
C HIS A 34 2.84 17.54 -3.17
N PHE A 35 1.74 17.57 -2.41
CA PHE A 35 0.52 18.24 -2.79
C PHE A 35 0.36 19.49 -1.92
N GLU A 36 0.55 20.66 -2.53
CA GLU A 36 0.41 21.95 -1.87
C GLU A 36 -0.88 22.62 -2.34
N VAL A 37 -1.64 23.15 -1.38
CA VAL A 37 -2.88 23.90 -1.62
C VAL A 37 -2.68 25.29 -1.02
N PRO A 38 -2.17 26.25 -1.81
CA PRO A 38 -2.01 27.61 -1.33
C PRO A 38 -3.38 28.21 -1.00
N ASP A 39 -3.40 29.11 -0.02
CA ASP A 39 -4.61 29.84 0.38
C ASP A 39 -5.82 28.94 0.68
N PHE A 40 -5.60 27.81 1.37
CA PHE A 40 -6.63 26.82 1.70
C PHE A 40 -7.93 27.43 2.27
N SER A 41 -7.83 28.50 3.07
CA SER A 41 -9.00 29.20 3.63
C SER A 41 -9.94 29.80 2.57
N LEU A 42 -9.46 30.07 1.35
CA LEU A 42 -10.32 30.54 0.26
C LEU A 42 -11.20 29.42 -0.32
N LEU A 43 -10.88 28.17 0.01
CA LEU A 43 -11.65 27.01 -0.41
C LEU A 43 -12.74 26.63 0.60
N ASP A 44 -12.78 27.29 1.76
CA ASP A 44 -13.87 27.13 2.72
C ASP A 44 -15.19 27.66 2.12
N GLY A 45 -16.25 26.89 2.25
CA GLY A 45 -17.58 27.26 1.75
C GLY A 45 -17.76 27.08 0.23
N ILE A 46 -16.86 26.39 -0.47
CA ILE A 46 -17.08 26.03 -1.89
C ILE A 46 -18.26 25.07 -2.05
N GLY A 47 -18.62 24.32 -1.01
CA GLY A 47 -19.75 23.41 -0.88
C GLY A 47 -19.34 21.96 -0.67
N ILE A 48 -20.16 21.24 0.11
CA ILE A 48 -20.02 19.80 0.36
C ILE A 48 -19.91 19.03 -0.96
N GLY A 49 -18.96 18.09 -1.03
CA GLY A 49 -18.70 17.27 -2.21
C GLY A 49 -17.96 18.00 -3.35
N LYS A 50 -17.69 19.30 -3.22
CA LYS A 50 -16.76 20.00 -4.12
C LYS A 50 -15.34 19.87 -3.62
N SER A 51 -14.40 19.91 -4.56
CA SER A 51 -13.02 19.55 -4.27
C SER A 51 -12.01 20.19 -5.18
N VAL A 52 -10.77 20.25 -4.70
CA VAL A 52 -9.57 20.52 -5.48
C VAL A 52 -8.78 19.21 -5.64
N SER A 53 -8.19 18.97 -6.81
CA SER A 53 -7.43 17.74 -7.09
C SER A 53 -5.98 18.03 -7.47
N SER A 54 -5.08 17.12 -7.13
CA SER A 54 -3.71 17.13 -7.62
C SER A 54 -3.66 16.76 -9.12
N SER A 55 -2.52 17.02 -9.76
CA SER A 55 -2.18 16.33 -11.00
C SER A 55 -2.10 14.81 -10.79
N THR A 56 -2.30 14.03 -11.85
CA THR A 56 -2.08 12.59 -11.82
C THR A 56 -0.59 12.27 -11.70
N PHE A 57 -0.23 11.34 -10.82
CA PHE A 57 1.13 10.86 -10.62
C PHE A 57 1.17 9.31 -10.67
N ARG A 58 2.31 8.75 -11.09
CA ARG A 58 2.45 7.30 -11.34
C ARG A 58 3.30 6.61 -10.27
N VAL A 59 2.75 5.62 -9.57
CA VAL A 59 3.42 4.84 -8.52
C VAL A 59 2.99 3.38 -8.63
N GLY A 60 3.94 2.45 -8.57
CA GLY A 60 3.63 1.01 -8.67
C GLY A 60 3.00 0.60 -10.00
N GLY A 61 3.35 1.28 -11.09
CA GLY A 61 2.75 1.04 -12.41
C GLY A 61 1.32 1.55 -12.57
N CYS A 62 0.80 2.21 -11.54
CA CYS A 62 -0.58 2.67 -11.43
C CYS A 62 -0.60 4.20 -11.41
N ASP A 63 -1.66 4.78 -11.97
CA ASP A 63 -1.85 6.23 -11.98
C ASP A 63 -2.79 6.62 -10.82
N TRP A 64 -2.45 7.70 -10.12
CA TRP A 64 -3.11 8.13 -8.89
C TRP A 64 -3.35 9.64 -8.89
N ASN A 65 -4.33 10.12 -8.13
CA ASN A 65 -4.44 11.53 -7.76
C ASN A 65 -4.99 11.72 -6.34
N PHE A 66 -4.68 12.87 -5.73
CA PHE A 66 -5.31 13.30 -4.49
C PHE A 66 -6.51 14.19 -4.80
N ARG A 67 -7.53 14.11 -3.96
CA ARG A 67 -8.64 15.06 -3.96
C ARG A 67 -8.95 15.49 -2.54
N LEU A 68 -9.00 16.80 -2.35
CA LEU A 68 -9.28 17.47 -1.10
C LEU A 68 -10.67 18.09 -1.17
N TYR A 69 -11.49 17.80 -0.17
CA TYR A 69 -12.83 18.35 0.03
C TYR A 69 -12.81 19.23 1.29
N PRO A 70 -12.70 20.55 1.15
CA PRO A 70 -12.61 21.48 2.28
C PRO A 70 -13.81 21.39 3.23
N ASP A 71 -15.01 21.29 2.65
CA ASP A 71 -16.29 21.30 3.40
C ASP A 71 -16.85 19.88 3.62
N GLY A 72 -16.00 18.86 3.47
CA GLY A 72 -16.39 17.46 3.57
C GLY A 72 -16.89 16.84 2.25
N PHE A 73 -16.90 15.51 2.21
CA PHE A 73 -17.33 14.74 1.04
C PHE A 73 -18.85 14.53 1.02
N MET A 74 -19.45 14.27 2.18
CA MET A 74 -20.86 13.98 2.34
C MET A 74 -21.46 14.81 3.47
N PRO A 75 -22.76 15.19 3.39
CA PRO A 75 -23.39 16.05 4.40
C PRO A 75 -23.43 15.46 5.81
N THR A 76 -23.30 14.13 5.93
CA THR A 76 -23.41 13.38 7.18
C THR A 76 -22.10 13.31 7.97
N GLU A 77 -20.98 13.73 7.39
CA GLU A 77 -19.64 13.55 7.99
C GLU A 77 -19.18 14.76 8.83
N GLY A 78 -20.03 15.78 8.97
CA GLY A 78 -19.68 17.05 9.63
C GLY A 78 -18.82 17.95 8.73
N GLU A 79 -18.64 19.21 9.13
CA GLU A 79 -17.79 20.19 8.44
C GLU A 79 -16.32 19.92 8.78
N ALA A 80 -15.74 18.91 8.15
CA ALA A 80 -14.33 18.59 8.26
C ALA A 80 -13.70 18.44 6.88
N ALA A 81 -12.52 19.01 6.70
CA ALA A 81 -11.74 18.82 5.49
C ALA A 81 -11.26 17.36 5.39
N VAL A 82 -11.55 16.71 4.26
CA VAL A 82 -11.19 15.31 4.01
C VAL A 82 -10.37 15.18 2.73
N VAL A 83 -9.40 14.27 2.74
CA VAL A 83 -8.53 13.98 1.59
C VAL A 83 -8.65 12.51 1.22
N PHE A 84 -8.89 12.24 -0.06
CA PHE A 84 -8.97 10.90 -0.62
C PHE A 84 -7.90 10.70 -1.69
N LEU A 85 -7.37 9.48 -1.76
CA LEU A 85 -6.48 9.01 -2.81
C LEU A 85 -7.28 8.18 -3.81
N TYR A 86 -7.23 8.53 -5.10
CA TYR A 86 -7.94 7.83 -6.16
C TYR A 86 -6.97 7.10 -7.07
N PHE A 87 -7.37 5.90 -7.48
CA PHE A 87 -6.75 5.14 -8.55
C PHE A 87 -7.38 5.52 -9.90
N CYS A 88 -6.57 5.92 -10.87
CA CYS A 88 -7.01 6.33 -12.19
C CYS A 88 -6.91 5.15 -13.17
N ILE A 89 -8.06 4.63 -13.61
CA ILE A 89 -8.12 3.65 -14.71
C ILE A 89 -8.22 4.42 -16.01
N PHE A 90 -7.14 4.40 -16.80
CA PHE A 90 -7.19 4.88 -18.17
C PHE A 90 -7.51 3.72 -19.11
N VAL A 91 -8.69 3.75 -19.73
CA VAL A 91 -8.98 2.89 -20.88
C VAL A 91 -8.28 3.53 -22.08
N LYS A 92 -7.17 2.95 -22.53
CA LYS A 92 -6.55 3.37 -23.79
C LYS A 92 -7.45 2.89 -24.92
N GLU A 93 -8.19 3.80 -25.52
CA GLU A 93 -8.87 3.52 -26.77
C GLU A 93 -7.81 3.31 -27.86
N GLN A 94 -7.65 2.07 -28.28
CA GLN A 94 -6.78 1.71 -29.40
C GLN A 94 -7.53 2.13 -30.67
N ARG A 95 -7.18 3.29 -31.21
CA ARG A 95 -7.65 3.69 -32.54
C ARG A 95 -6.89 2.84 -33.56
N LEU A 96 -7.60 1.88 -34.17
CA LEU A 96 -7.16 1.10 -35.33
C LEU A 96 -6.83 2.03 -36.51
#